data_AF-R6YQQ4-F1
#
_entry.id   AF-R6YQQ4-F1
#
_cell.length_a   1.000
_cell.length_b   1.000
_cell.length_c   1.000
_cell.angle_alpha   90.00
_cell.angle_beta   90.00
_cell.angle_gamma   90.00
#
_symmetry.space_group_name_H-M   'P 1'
#
loop_
_entity.id
_entity.type
_entity.pdbx_description
1 polymer ?
#
loop_
_entity_poly.entity_id
_entity_poly.type
_entity_poly.pdbx_seq_one_letter_code
_entity_poly.pdbx_strand_id
1 'polypeptide(L)' 'MPRDGSVHVLNLVEGEEARITSPTGNFQPFTVHYAQTFILPEGAGDYRVGSPQGAPIRVILARVRG' A
#
# COMPACT_ATOMS: atom_id res chain seq x y z
N MET A 1 2.47 -8.77 -0.39
CA MET A 1 1.14 -9.05 -1.00
C MET A 1 1.43 -9.38 -2.45
N PRO A 2 0.99 -10.53 -2.98
CA PRO A 2 1.20 -10.85 -4.39
C PRO A 2 0.51 -9.80 -5.25
N ARG A 3 1.16 -9.46 -6.37
CA ARG A 3 0.75 -8.40 -7.30
C ARG A 3 -0.37 -8.81 -8.25
N ASP A 4 -0.43 -10.10 -8.56
CA ASP A 4 -1.48 -10.74 -9.36
C ASP A 4 -1.79 -10.03 -10.71
N GLY A 5 -0.79 -9.36 -11.30
CA GLY A 5 -0.89 -8.75 -12.63
C GLY A 5 -1.89 -7.61 -12.75
N SER A 6 -2.19 -6.90 -11.66
CA SER A 6 -3.28 -5.93 -11.61
C SER A 6 -2.90 -4.67 -10.82
N VAL A 7 -3.70 -3.62 -11.00
CA VAL A 7 -3.64 -2.44 -10.14
C VAL A 7 -4.10 -2.80 -8.74
N HIS A 8 -3.39 -2.31 -7.73
CA HIS A 8 -3.87 -2.34 -6.36
C HIS A 8 -4.43 -0.96 -6.00
N VAL A 9 -5.68 -0.93 -5.55
CA VAL A 9 -6.31 0.24 -4.93
C VAL A 9 -6.44 -0.07 -3.45
N LEU A 10 -5.85 0.77 -2.60
CA LEU A 10 -5.78 0.55 -1.17
C LEU A 10 -6.36 1.72 -0.39
N ASN A 11 -7.01 1.43 0.73
CA ASN A 11 -7.50 2.42 1.69
C ASN A 11 -6.97 2.09 3.08
N LEU A 12 -6.42 3.07 3.80
CA LEU A 12 -6.08 2.90 5.21
C LEU A 12 -7.35 3.04 6.05
N VAL A 13 -7.78 1.93 6.68
CA VAL A 13 -9.04 1.86 7.43
C VAL A 13 -8.84 1.67 8.93
N GLU A 14 -7.60 1.46 9.38
CA GLU A 14 -7.23 1.42 10.79
C GLU A 14 -5.79 1.90 10.98
N GLY A 15 -5.58 2.65 12.07
CA GLY A 15 -4.33 3.32 12.40
C GLY A 15 -4.24 4.73 11.80
N GLU A 16 -3.36 5.56 12.36
CA GLU A 16 -3.23 6.98 11.99
C GLU A 16 -2.49 7.17 10.66
N GLU A 17 -1.44 6.38 10.44
CA GLU A 17 -0.63 6.43 9.23
C GLU A 17 0.03 5.08 8.90
N ALA A 18 0.35 4.91 7.64
CA ALA A 18 1.14 3.81 7.11
C ALA A 18 2.20 4.33 6.14
N ARG A 19 3.39 3.76 6.19
CA ARG A 19 4.47 4.04 5.24
C ARG A 19 4.51 2.95 4.16
N ILE A 20 4.44 3.39 2.92
CA ILE A 20 4.54 2.54 1.73
C ILE A 20 5.97 2.60 1.23
N THR A 21 6.59 1.43 1.05
CA THR A 21 7.99 1.33 0.58
C THR A 21 8.12 0.34 -0.56
N SER A 22 9.05 0.61 -1.48
CA SER A 22 9.47 -0.32 -2.52
C SER A 22 10.72 -1.07 -2.08
N PRO A 23 10.73 -2.42 -2.02
CA PRO A 23 11.93 -3.21 -1.74
C PRO A 23 13.04 -3.04 -2.78
N THR A 24 12.67 -2.69 -4.01
CA THR A 24 13.57 -2.56 -5.16
C THR A 24 13.84 -1.11 -5.56
N GLY A 25 13.23 -0.13 -4.88
CA GLY A 25 13.42 1.29 -5.19
C GLY A 25 12.66 1.79 -6.42
N ASN A 26 11.62 1.09 -6.89
CA ASN A 26 10.82 1.50 -8.05
C ASN A 26 10.04 2.80 -7.83
N PHE A 27 9.82 3.19 -6.57
CA PHE A 27 9.22 4.46 -6.18
C PHE A 27 9.75 4.91 -4.82
N GLN A 28 9.71 6.23 -4.58
CA GLN A 28 10.10 6.83 -3.30
C GLN A 28 9.08 6.48 -2.21
N PRO A 29 9.52 6.16 -0.98
CA PRO A 29 8.60 5.93 0.12
C PRO A 29 7.64 7.11 0.33
N PHE A 30 6.38 6.80 0.61
CA PHE A 30 5.37 7.82 0.93
C PHE A 30 4.49 7.37 2.09
N THR A 31 3.90 8.36 2.76
CA THR A 31 3.00 8.15 3.91
C THR A 31 1.55 8.27 3.45
N VAL A 32 0.71 7.40 3.99
CA VAL A 32 -0.74 7.39 3.79
C VAL A 32 -1.37 7.53 5.17
N HIS A 33 -2.20 8.55 5.34
CA HIS A 33 -2.94 8.81 6.57
C HIS A 33 -4.29 8.11 6.58
N TYR A 34 -4.88 7.99 7.76
CA TYR A 34 -6.20 7.41 7.96
C TYR A 34 -7.22 7.99 6.95
N ALA A 35 -8.08 7.11 6.43
CA ALA A 35 -9.09 7.41 5.42
C ALA A 35 -8.56 7.83 4.04
N GLN A 36 -7.25 7.84 3.79
CA GLN A 36 -6.71 8.08 2.45
C GLN A 36 -6.73 6.82 1.58
N THR A 37 -7.07 7.04 0.30
CA THR A 37 -6.93 6.07 -0.77
C THR A 37 -5.62 6.30 -1.51
N PHE A 38 -4.92 5.22 -1.86
CA PHE A 38 -3.76 5.26 -2.74
C PHE A 38 -3.79 4.12 -3.75
N ILE A 39 -3.09 4.32 -4.87
CA ILE A 39 -3.10 3.41 -6.01
C ILE A 39 -1.65 3.03 -6.33
N LEU A 40 -1.39 1.73 -6.44
CA LEU A 40 -0.12 1.19 -6.91
C LEU A 40 -0.33 0.45 -8.23
N PRO A 41 0.13 1.00 -9.37
CA PRO A 41 0.06 0.30 -10.65
C PRO A 41 0.92 -0.96 -10.61
N GLU A 42 0.65 -1.91 -11.52
CA GLU A 42 1.42 -3.16 -11.57
C GLU A 42 2.92 -2.92 -11.80
N GLY A 43 3.25 -1.94 -12.64
CA GLY A 43 4.64 -1.53 -12.89
C GLY A 43 5.39 -0.97 -11.66
N ALA A 44 4.71 -0.66 -10.56
CA ALA A 44 5.38 -0.30 -9.31
C ALA A 44 6.09 -1.51 -8.66
N GLY A 45 5.72 -2.73 -9.05
CA GLY A 45 6.25 -3.97 -8.49
C GLY A 45 5.85 -4.18 -7.03
N ASP A 46 6.62 -5.02 -6.35
CA ASP A 46 6.40 -5.34 -4.94
C ASP A 46 6.50 -4.10 -4.03
N TYR A 47 5.72 -4.12 -2.95
CA TYR A 47 5.70 -3.07 -1.95
C TYR A 47 5.47 -3.64 -0.55
N ARG A 48 5.84 -2.85 0.46
CA ARG A 48 5.51 -3.11 1.87
C ARG A 48 4.64 -1.99 2.40
N VAL A 49 3.69 -2.37 3.24
CA VAL A 49 2.86 -1.47 4.06
C VAL A 49 3.30 -1.68 5.50
N GLY A 50 3.77 -0.62 6.16
CA GLY A 50 4.24 -0.72 7.54
C GLY A 50 3.76 0.45 8.38
N SER A 51 3.49 0.18 9.65
CA SER A 51 3.22 1.21 10.65
C SER A 51 4.54 1.83 11.12
N PRO A 52 4.76 3.14 10.96
CA PRO A 52 6.02 3.77 11.41
C PRO A 52 6.24 3.66 12.91
N GLN A 53 5.17 3.68 13.70
CA GLN A 53 5.20 3.61 15.17
C GLN A 53 5.00 2.18 15.72
N GLY A 54 4.89 1.17 14.85
CA GLY A 54 4.66 -0.22 15.25
C GLY A 54 3.25 -0.52 15.77
N ALA A 55 2.35 0.48 15.82
CA ALA A 55 0.95 0.28 16.16
C ALA A 55 0.22 -0.51 15.06
N PRO A 56 -0.85 -1.27 15.38
CA PRO A 56 -1.64 -1.97 14.38
C PRO A 56 -2.21 -1.02 13.31
N ILE A 57 -2.16 -1.47 12.06
CA ILE A 57 -2.76 -0.80 10.91
C ILE A 57 -3.53 -1.83 10.07
N ARG A 58 -4.58 -1.39 9.37
CA ARG A 58 -5.31 -2.26 8.41
C ARG A 58 -5.61 -1.50 7.13
N VAL A 59 -5.45 -2.21 6.02
CA VAL A 59 -5.78 -1.69 4.69
C VAL A 59 -6.85 -2.57 4.05
N ILE A 60 -7.79 -1.94 3.35
CA ILE A 60 -8.64 -2.65 2.38
C ILE A 60 -7.93 -2.60 1.03
N LEU A 61 -7.73 -3.75 0.41
CA LEU A 61 -7.14 -3.90 -0.92
C LEU A 61 -8.22 -4.35 -1.91
N ALA A 62 -8.34 -3.62 -3.00
CA ALA A 62 -9.11 -4.01 -4.18
C ALA A 62 -8.18 -4.16 -5.39
N ARG A 63 -8.50 -5.14 -6.25
CA ARG A 63 -7.84 -5.37 -7.54
C ARG A 63 -8.83 -5.92 -8.55
N VAL A 64 -8.57 -5.74 -9.83
CA VAL A 64 -9.34 -6.39 -10.90
C VAL A 64 -8.87 -7.84 -11.03
N ARG A 65 -9.83 -8.77 -11.16
CA ARG A 65 -9.58 -10.16 -11.51
C ARG A 65 -9.95 -10.35 -12.98
N GLY A 66 -8.99 -10.79 -13.78
CA GLY A 66 -9.24 -11.34 -15.11
C GLY A 66 -9.62 -12.81 -15.05
#